data_AF-A0A445H3H8-F1
#
_entry.id   AF-A0A445H3H8-F1
#
_cell.length_a   1.000
_cell.length_b   1.000
_cell.length_c   1.000
_cell.angle_alpha   90.00
_cell.angle_beta   90.00
_cell.angle_gamma   90.00
#
_symmetry.space_group_name_H-M   'P 1'
#
loop_
_entity.id
_entity.type
_entity.pdbx_description
1 polymer ?
#
loop_
_entity_poly.entity_id
_entity_poly.type
_entity_poly.pdbx_seq_one_letter_code
_entity_poly.pdbx_strand_id
1 'polypeptide(L)'
;MGRSDHPKIPEANPQPPLRLRPQECPPQQLVERAINVAEKLIRASPDELKHAARDMTRTLVQVRCSDIALEGAEESTEDKRQRSLVALVVTCPFESLESLNNLLYSPNVDISQRIMILDVMTEAAQELAE
;
A
#
# COMPACT_ATOMS: atom_id res chain seq x y z
N MET A 1 25.44 -30.22 68.98
CA MET A 1 26.09 -30.04 67.66
C MET A 1 25.67 -31.17 66.75
N GLY A 2 25.14 -31.01 65.54
CA GLY A 2 24.75 -29.84 64.75
C GLY A 2 23.72 -30.32 63.72
N ARG A 3 22.67 -29.53 63.49
CA ARG A 3 21.68 -29.81 62.44
C ARG A 3 22.31 -29.35 61.12
N SER A 4 22.46 -30.26 60.17
CA SER A 4 22.90 -29.92 58.81
C SER A 4 21.76 -29.24 58.08
N ASP A 5 21.80 -27.91 58.03
CA ASP A 5 20.94 -27.12 57.14
C ASP A 5 21.47 -27.26 55.70
N HIS A 6 20.82 -28.10 54.91
CA HIS A 6 21.03 -28.10 53.46
C HIS A 6 20.42 -26.82 52.86
N PRO A 7 21.15 -26.08 52.02
CA PRO A 7 20.61 -24.90 51.36
C PRO A 7 19.54 -25.33 50.34
N LYS A 8 18.33 -24.79 50.50
CA LYS A 8 17.23 -24.95 49.56
C LYS A 8 17.59 -24.21 48.27
N ILE A 9 17.83 -24.95 47.19
CA ILE A 9 18.02 -24.38 45.85
C ILE A 9 16.67 -23.74 45.44
N PRO A 10 16.62 -22.46 45.03
CA PRO A 10 15.39 -21.86 44.55
C PRO A 10 14.95 -22.59 43.28
N GLU A 11 13.73 -23.13 43.29
CA GLU A 11 13.08 -23.69 42.10
C GLU A 11 12.97 -22.57 41.07
N ALA A 12 13.74 -22.67 39.99
CA ALA A 12 13.65 -21.73 38.88
C ALA A 12 12.27 -21.91 38.23
N ASN A 13 11.38 -20.94 38.43
CA ASN A 13 10.11 -20.87 37.74
C ASN A 13 10.38 -20.88 36.23
N PRO A 14 9.98 -21.92 35.47
CA PRO A 14 10.21 -21.95 34.04
C PRO A 14 9.36 -20.85 33.42
N GLN A 15 9.99 -19.72 33.07
CA GLN A 15 9.31 -18.70 32.28
C GLN A 15 8.86 -19.38 30.99
N PRO A 16 7.57 -19.26 30.61
CA PRO A 16 7.12 -19.77 29.33
C PRO A 16 7.98 -19.10 28.24
N PRO A 17 8.38 -19.85 27.20
CA PRO A 17 9.20 -19.27 26.14
C PRO A 17 8.52 -18.01 25.64
N LEU A 18 9.29 -16.92 25.56
CA LEU A 18 8.87 -15.68 24.92
C LEU A 18 8.45 -16.05 23.49
N ARG A 19 7.17 -16.35 23.29
CA ARG A 19 6.58 -16.39 21.96
C ARG A 19 6.75 -14.98 21.46
N LEU A 20 7.79 -14.77 20.64
CA LEU A 20 7.86 -13.64 19.74
C LEU A 20 6.54 -13.67 19.00
N ARG A 21 5.59 -12.81 19.41
CA ARG A 21 4.42 -12.56 18.58
C ARG A 21 4.99 -12.21 17.21
N PRO A 22 4.49 -12.79 16.11
CA PRO A 22 4.80 -12.26 14.80
C PRO A 22 4.61 -10.76 14.91
N GLN A 23 5.63 -9.98 14.56
CA GLN A 23 5.49 -8.54 14.50
C GLN A 23 4.56 -8.29 13.32
N GLU A 24 3.25 -8.37 13.58
CA GLU A 24 2.22 -8.04 12.61
C GLU A 24 2.46 -6.57 12.28
N CYS A 25 3.00 -6.32 11.09
CA CYS A 25 3.18 -4.97 10.61
C CYS A 25 1.81 -4.29 10.67
N PRO A 26 1.71 -3.07 11.22
CA PRO A 26 0.45 -2.36 11.23
C PRO A 26 -0.07 -2.28 9.79
N PRO A 27 -1.39 -2.46 9.56
CA PRO A 27 -1.95 -2.60 8.22
C PRO A 27 -1.58 -1.43 7.30
N GLN A 28 -1.37 -0.22 7.84
CA GLN A 28 -0.90 0.93 7.08
C GLN A 28 0.45 0.70 6.38
N GLN A 29 1.43 0.12 7.08
CA GLN A 29 2.76 -0.13 6.51
C GLN A 29 2.72 -1.20 5.42
N LEU A 30 1.76 -2.11 5.47
CA LEU A 30 1.56 -3.11 4.42
C LEU A 30 0.98 -2.47 3.16
N VAL A 31 0.02 -1.56 3.30
CA VAL A 31 -0.57 -0.80 2.18
C VAL A 31 0.50 0.05 1.49
N GLU A 32 1.29 0.80 2.25
CA GLU A 32 2.37 1.61 1.67
C GLU A 32 3.38 0.75 0.91
N ARG A 33 3.82 -0.36 1.49
CA ARG A 33 4.74 -1.30 0.81
C ARG A 33 4.12 -1.89 -0.45
N ALA A 34 2.84 -2.25 -0.43
CA ALA A 34 2.15 -2.78 -1.60
C ALA A 34 2.08 -1.74 -2.72
N ILE A 35 1.75 -0.49 -2.41
CA ILE A 35 1.77 0.62 -3.38
C ILE A 35 3.18 0.82 -3.94
N ASN A 36 4.21 0.84 -3.11
CA ASN A 36 5.60 0.99 -3.55
C ASN A 36 6.03 -0.12 -4.52
N VAL A 37 5.64 -1.37 -4.25
CA VAL A 37 5.93 -2.50 -5.15
C VAL A 37 5.13 -2.39 -6.44
N ALA A 38 3.85 -2.01 -6.35
CA ALA A 38 3.00 -1.80 -7.52
C ALA A 38 3.57 -0.71 -8.44
N GLU A 39 3.97 0.45 -7.89
CA GLU A 39 4.59 1.53 -8.67
C GLU A 39 5.82 1.03 -9.44
N LYS A 40 6.72 0.32 -8.76
CA LYS A 40 7.93 -0.23 -9.38
C LYS A 40 7.60 -1.21 -10.50
N LEU A 41 6.58 -2.05 -10.31
CA LEU A 41 6.15 -3.00 -11.33
C LEU A 41 5.53 -2.28 -12.54
N ILE A 42 4.70 -1.27 -12.31
CA ILE A 42 4.09 -0.44 -13.36
C ILE A 42 5.19 0.22 -14.19
N ARG A 43 6.16 0.87 -13.54
CA ARG A 43 7.27 1.55 -14.22
C ARG A 43 8.23 0.60 -14.94
N ALA A 44 8.33 -0.65 -14.49
CA ALA A 44 9.06 -1.68 -15.22
C ALA A 44 8.35 -2.11 -16.51
N SER A 45 7.06 -1.78 -16.66
CA SER A 45 6.24 -2.03 -17.85
C SER A 45 6.36 -3.46 -18.41
N PRO A 46 6.13 -4.51 -17.59
CA PRO A 46 6.15 -5.88 -18.09
C PRO A 46 5.06 -6.09 -19.15
N ASP A 47 5.32 -6.96 -20.14
CA ASP A 47 4.42 -7.20 -21.28
C ASP A 47 2.99 -7.61 -20.86
N GLU A 48 2.87 -8.24 -19.70
CA GLU A 48 1.61 -8.73 -19.15
C GLU A 48 0.82 -7.65 -18.39
N LEU A 49 1.42 -6.48 -18.13
CA LEU A 49 0.80 -5.40 -17.33
C LEU A 49 -0.59 -5.01 -17.87
N LYS A 50 -0.75 -4.94 -19.18
CA LYS A 50 -2.03 -4.63 -19.84
C LYS A 50 -3.18 -5.55 -19.41
N HIS A 51 -2.90 -6.81 -19.08
CA HIS A 51 -3.92 -7.76 -18.63
C HIS A 51 -4.38 -7.49 -17.20
N ALA A 52 -3.50 -6.93 -16.36
CA ALA A 52 -3.81 -6.56 -14.98
C ALA A 52 -4.22 -5.08 -14.83
N ALA A 53 -3.95 -4.23 -15.83
CA ALA A 53 -4.10 -2.78 -15.73
C ALA A 53 -5.49 -2.35 -15.25
N ARG A 54 -6.57 -2.90 -15.83
CA ARG A 54 -7.95 -2.58 -15.42
C ARG A 54 -8.20 -2.86 -13.92
N ASP A 55 -7.75 -4.00 -13.43
CA ASP A 55 -7.93 -4.40 -12.02
C ASP A 55 -7.01 -3.61 -11.09
N MET A 56 -5.78 -3.34 -11.52
CA MET A 56 -4.84 -2.50 -10.78
C MET A 56 -5.36 -1.07 -10.64
N THR A 57 -5.90 -0.47 -11.71
CA THR A 57 -6.53 0.85 -11.68
C THR A 57 -7.67 0.88 -10.66
N ARG A 58 -8.60 -0.07 -10.73
CA ARG A 58 -9.71 -0.17 -9.77
C ARG A 58 -9.22 -0.28 -8.33
N THR A 59 -8.25 -1.14 -8.11
CA THR A 59 -7.68 -1.37 -6.77
C THR A 59 -7.04 -0.11 -6.23
N LEU A 60 -6.17 0.54 -7.00
CA LEU A 60 -5.45 1.76 -6.59
C LEU A 60 -6.39 2.96 -6.31
N VAL A 61 -7.53 3.07 -7.00
CA VAL A 61 -8.55 4.10 -6.69
C VAL A 61 -9.27 3.81 -5.37
N GLN A 62 -9.47 2.54 -5.05
CA GLN A 62 -10.20 2.11 -3.84
C GLN A 62 -9.33 2.08 -2.59
N VAL A 63 -8.01 1.95 -2.73
CA VAL A 63 -7.09 1.95 -1.59
C VAL A 63 -7.21 3.25 -0.81
N ARG A 64 -7.61 3.13 0.46
CA ARG A 64 -7.62 4.24 1.40
C ARG A 64 -6.24 4.39 2.02
N CYS A 65 -5.62 5.54 1.81
CA CYS A 65 -4.41 5.94 2.48
C CYS A 65 -4.82 6.62 3.78
N SER A 66 -4.37 6.12 4.92
CA SER A 66 -4.55 6.82 6.19
C SER A 66 -3.44 7.86 6.37
N ASP A 67 -3.82 9.08 6.73
CA ASP A 67 -2.99 10.31 6.81
C ASP A 67 -1.79 10.28 7.76
N ILE A 68 -1.46 9.12 8.34
CA ILE A 68 -0.29 9.00 9.22
C ILE A 68 0.93 8.83 8.32
N ALA A 69 1.47 9.96 7.84
CA ALA A 69 2.82 10.01 7.32
C ALA A 69 3.76 9.42 8.39
N LEU A 70 4.53 8.40 8.03
CA LEU A 70 5.61 7.91 8.88
C LEU A 70 6.57 9.08 9.08
N GLU A 71 6.85 9.48 10.33
CA GLU A 71 7.77 10.59 10.59
C GLU A 71 9.08 10.39 9.81
N GLY A 72 9.40 11.36 8.95
CA GLY A 72 10.57 11.34 8.08
C GLY A 72 10.35 10.84 6.64
N ALA A 73 9.13 10.47 6.24
CA ALA A 73 8.81 10.21 4.83
C ALA A 73 8.63 11.53 4.07
N GLU A 74 9.41 11.72 2.99
CA GLU A 74 9.32 12.90 2.11
C GLU A 74 8.01 12.93 1.29
N GLU A 75 7.38 11.78 1.11
CA GLU A 75 6.20 11.60 0.26
C GLU A 75 5.16 10.73 0.98
N SER A 76 3.90 11.19 0.98
CA SER A 76 2.81 10.48 1.64
C SER A 76 2.43 9.21 0.88
N THR A 77 1.73 8.28 1.55
CA THR A 77 1.20 7.09 0.86
C THR A 77 0.19 7.47 -0.22
N GLU A 78 -0.53 8.58 -0.05
CA GLU A 78 -1.48 9.10 -1.02
C GLU A 78 -0.80 9.60 -2.30
N ASP A 79 0.29 10.35 -2.17
CA ASP A 79 1.07 10.85 -3.31
C ASP A 79 1.61 9.69 -4.16
N LYS A 80 2.17 8.67 -3.50
CA LYS A 80 2.67 7.46 -4.18
C LYS A 80 1.56 6.71 -4.91
N ARG A 81 0.37 6.65 -4.33
CA ARG A 81 -0.81 6.03 -4.94
C ARG A 81 -1.24 6.81 -6.19
N GLN A 82 -1.29 8.13 -6.12
CA GLN A 82 -1.62 9.00 -7.25
C GLN A 82 -0.59 8.87 -8.37
N ARG A 83 0.71 8.97 -8.05
CA ARG A 83 1.78 8.75 -9.03
C ARG A 83 1.76 7.37 -9.67
N SER A 84 1.44 6.34 -8.90
CA SER A 84 1.28 4.98 -9.45
C SER A 84 0.13 4.92 -10.45
N LEU A 85 -0.98 5.59 -10.16
CA LEU A 85 -2.12 5.68 -11.09
C LEU A 85 -1.75 6.44 -12.36
N VAL A 86 -1.05 7.58 -12.26
CA VAL A 86 -0.55 8.33 -13.41
C VAL A 86 0.35 7.46 -14.28
N ALA A 87 1.37 6.84 -13.68
CA ALA A 87 2.29 5.96 -14.40
C ALA A 87 1.55 4.78 -15.10
N LEU A 88 0.52 4.22 -14.45
CA LEU A 88 -0.28 3.14 -15.03
C LEU A 88 -1.10 3.62 -16.23
N VAL A 89 -1.68 4.81 -16.16
CA VAL A 89 -2.40 5.42 -17.28
C VAL A 89 -1.47 5.70 -18.44
N VAL A 90 -0.27 6.23 -18.19
CA VAL A 90 0.72 6.50 -19.25
C VAL A 90 1.19 5.20 -19.90
N THR A 91 1.38 4.13 -19.12
CA THR A 91 1.88 2.85 -19.61
C THR A 91 0.80 2.02 -20.33
N CYS A 92 -0.43 2.04 -19.85
CA CYS A 92 -1.56 1.26 -20.38
C CYS A 92 -2.81 2.16 -20.52
N PRO A 93 -2.83 3.12 -21.46
CA PRO A 93 -3.83 4.18 -21.50
C PRO A 93 -5.23 3.65 -21.79
N PHE A 94 -5.40 2.72 -22.73
CA PHE A 94 -6.72 2.23 -23.10
C PHE A 94 -7.41 1.49 -21.96
N GLU A 95 -6.70 0.56 -21.33
CA GLU A 95 -7.20 -0.27 -20.24
C GLU A 95 -7.49 0.56 -18.99
N SER A 96 -6.57 1.47 -18.66
CA SER A 96 -6.65 2.29 -17.45
C SER A 96 -7.70 3.39 -17.58
N LEU A 97 -7.72 4.13 -18.70
CA LEU A 97 -8.69 5.23 -18.90
C LEU A 97 -10.13 4.72 -19.02
N GLU A 98 -10.36 3.57 -19.66
CA GLU A 98 -11.69 2.96 -19.67
C GLU A 98 -12.17 2.65 -18.24
N SER A 99 -11.27 2.13 -17.39
CA SER A 99 -11.57 1.83 -16.00
C SER A 99 -11.82 3.11 -15.18
N LEU A 100 -10.99 4.14 -15.35
CA LEU A 100 -11.16 5.43 -14.67
C LEU A 100 -12.46 6.14 -15.10
N ASN A 101 -12.76 6.15 -16.40
CA ASN A 101 -13.99 6.74 -16.93
C ASN A 101 -15.24 6.06 -16.35
N ASN A 102 -15.24 4.73 -16.26
CA ASN A 102 -16.34 3.99 -15.64
C ASN A 102 -16.48 4.28 -14.14
N LEU A 103 -15.36 4.43 -13.42
CA LEU A 103 -15.36 4.79 -12.00
C LEU A 103 -15.84 6.22 -11.76
N LEU A 104 -15.42 7.18 -12.59
CA LEU A 104 -15.74 8.60 -12.46
C LEU A 104 -17.26 8.85 -12.38
N TYR A 105 -18.02 8.14 -13.21
CA TYR A 105 -19.49 8.25 -13.27
C TYR A 105 -20.21 7.18 -12.43
N SER A 106 -19.49 6.32 -11.73
CA SER A 106 -20.07 5.29 -10.87
C SER A 106 -20.70 5.89 -9.62
N PRO A 107 -21.81 5.32 -9.11
CA PRO A 107 -22.36 5.71 -7.81
C PRO A 107 -21.47 5.26 -6.63
N ASN A 108 -20.50 4.37 -6.86
CA ASN A 108 -19.70 3.75 -5.80
C ASN A 108 -18.44 4.54 -5.39
N VAL A 109 -18.22 5.71 -5.97
CA VAL A 109 -17.11 6.60 -5.61
C VAL A 109 -17.62 7.86 -4.95
N ASP A 110 -16.84 8.44 -4.03
CA ASP A 110 -17.14 9.72 -3.38
C ASP A 110 -16.58 10.92 -4.16
N ILE A 111 -16.85 12.16 -3.71
CA ILE A 111 -16.38 13.37 -4.40
C ILE A 111 -14.85 13.45 -4.41
N SER A 112 -14.18 13.10 -3.32
CA SER A 112 -12.72 13.13 -3.22
C SER A 112 -12.07 12.16 -4.21
N GLN A 113 -12.63 10.95 -4.35
CA GLN A 113 -12.20 9.99 -5.36
C GLN A 113 -12.43 10.50 -6.78
N ARG A 114 -13.53 11.19 -7.06
CA ARG A 114 -13.76 11.78 -8.39
C ARG A 114 -12.75 12.86 -8.72
N ILE A 115 -12.46 13.75 -7.77
CA ILE A 115 -11.45 14.81 -7.94
C ILE A 115 -10.10 14.17 -8.25
N MET A 116 -9.68 13.20 -7.43
CA MET A 116 -8.45 12.46 -7.64
C MET A 116 -8.39 11.73 -9.00
N ILE A 117 -9.48 11.10 -9.46
CA ILE A 117 -9.53 10.49 -10.80
C ILE A 117 -9.29 11.55 -11.88
N LEU A 118 -9.92 12.73 -11.77
CA LEU A 118 -9.74 13.82 -12.72
C LEU A 118 -8.32 14.38 -12.71
N ASP A 119 -7.71 14.52 -11.54
CA ASP A 119 -6.32 14.98 -11.39
C ASP A 119 -5.36 13.98 -12.06
N VAL A 120 -5.50 12.68 -11.77
CA VAL A 120 -4.73 11.61 -12.43
C VAL A 120 -4.89 11.64 -13.95
N MET A 121 -6.12 11.77 -14.45
CA MET A 121 -6.37 11.81 -15.89
C MET A 121 -5.74 13.06 -16.54
N THR A 122 -5.74 14.18 -15.83
CA THR A 122 -5.13 15.43 -16.29
C THR A 122 -3.60 15.33 -16.33
N GLU A 123 -2.99 14.86 -15.25
CA GLU A 123 -1.53 14.66 -15.16
C GLU A 123 -1.03 13.65 -16.19
N ALA A 124 -1.72 12.51 -16.34
CA ALA A 124 -1.34 11.50 -17.33
C ALA A 124 -1.52 12.02 -18.77
N ALA A 125 -2.57 12.81 -19.05
CA ALA A 125 -2.73 13.43 -20.35
C ALA A 125 -1.62 14.44 -20.67
N GLN A 126 -1.14 15.16 -19.65
CA GLN A 126 0.00 16.06 -19.79
C GLN A 126 1.28 15.28 -20.11
N GLU A 127 1.55 14.18 -19.38
CA GLU A 127 2.73 13.34 -19.61
C GLU A 127 2.70 12.64 -20.99
N LEU A 128 1.52 12.21 -21.46
CA LEU A 128 1.36 11.61 -22.79
C LEU A 128 1.50 12.61 -23.95
N ALA A 129 1.37 13.91 -23.68
CA ALA A 129 1.48 14.96 -24.68
C ALA A 129 2.93 15.47 -24.88
N GLU A 130 3.83 15.13 -23.96
CA GLU A 130 5.28 15.39 -24.04
C GLU A 130 5.99 14.37 -24.93
#